data_AF-A0A354ZJ85-F1
#
_entry.id   AF-A0A354ZJ85-F1
#
_cell.length_a   1.000
_cell.length_b   1.000
_cell.length_c   1.000
_cell.angle_alpha   90.00
_cell.angle_beta   90.00
_cell.angle_gamma   90.00
#
_symmetry.space_group_name_H-M   'P 1'
#
loop_
_entity.id
_entity.type
_entity.pdbx_description
1 polymer ?
#
loop_
_entity_poly.entity_id
_entity_poly.type
_entity_poly.pdbx_seq_one_letter_code
_entity_poly.pdbx_strand_id
1 'polypeptide(L)'
;MKVPEGTHDVGVEPRVDGMKPQRVTGIEVPGGNTVEKTITIGTLGLLRVRLIADGKPFNKARIEVYDDYDDYVTDLTRVAGGTFEARLPGGTYRLVIEPDDLDSYDVEFIDGIELDDGQTVESNVTLREF
;
A
#
# COMPACT_ATOMS: atom_id res chain seq x y z
N MET A 1 14.41 -19.64 21.83
CA MET A 1 15.54 -18.70 22.10
C MET A 1 15.48 -18.28 23.56
N LYS A 2 16.61 -18.00 24.21
CA LYS A 2 16.66 -17.39 25.55
C LYS A 2 17.47 -16.11 25.45
N VAL A 3 17.00 -15.06 26.09
CA VAL A 3 17.63 -13.72 26.09
C VAL A 3 18.07 -13.42 27.52
N PRO A 4 19.24 -12.79 27.76
CA PRO A 4 19.66 -12.42 29.11
C PRO A 4 18.65 -11.53 29.84
N GLU A 5 18.71 -11.51 31.16
CA GLU A 5 18.00 -10.50 31.94
C GLU A 5 18.44 -9.09 31.53
N GLY A 6 17.50 -8.16 31.50
CA GLY A 6 17.74 -6.75 31.18
C GLY A 6 16.75 -6.19 30.16
N THR A 7 17.08 -5.01 29.63
CA THR A 7 16.26 -4.30 28.66
C THR A 7 16.70 -4.63 27.24
N HIS A 8 15.75 -5.03 26.39
CA HIS A 8 16.00 -5.42 25.01
C HIS A 8 15.05 -4.71 24.05
N ASP A 9 15.52 -4.53 22.82
CA ASP A 9 14.69 -4.09 21.69
C ASP A 9 14.43 -5.29 20.77
N VAL A 10 13.24 -5.37 20.20
CA VAL A 10 12.86 -6.36 19.20
C VAL A 10 12.52 -5.65 17.91
N GLY A 11 13.28 -5.97 16.86
CA GLY A 11 12.97 -5.60 15.48
C GLY A 11 12.22 -6.72 14.77
N VAL A 12 11.20 -6.34 14.00
CA VAL A 12 10.46 -7.21 13.09
C VAL A 12 10.66 -6.65 11.69
N GLU A 13 11.24 -7.47 10.81
CA GLU A 13 11.48 -7.13 9.41
C GLU A 13 10.60 -8.05 8.54
N PRO A 14 9.37 -7.62 8.18
CA PRO A 14 8.52 -8.38 7.28
C PRO A 14 9.21 -8.51 5.92
N ARG A 15 9.27 -9.73 5.38
CA ARG A 15 9.73 -9.98 4.01
C ARG A 15 8.54 -9.97 3.04
N VAL A 16 7.77 -8.90 3.08
CA VAL A 16 6.58 -8.69 2.27
C VAL A 16 6.66 -7.28 1.70
N ASP A 17 6.56 -7.17 0.38
CA ASP A 17 6.64 -5.87 -0.29
C ASP A 17 5.58 -4.91 0.24
N GLY A 18 5.96 -3.65 0.38
CA GLY A 18 5.15 -2.60 0.98
C GLY A 18 5.20 -2.56 2.51
N MET A 19 5.46 -3.66 3.23
CA MET A 19 5.46 -3.63 4.70
C MET A 19 6.74 -3.00 5.27
N LYS A 20 6.59 -1.97 6.11
CA LYS A 20 7.69 -1.31 6.81
C LYS A 20 8.13 -2.13 8.05
N PRO A 21 9.44 -2.16 8.40
CA PRO A 21 9.91 -2.77 9.64
C PRO A 21 9.25 -2.17 10.88
N GLN A 22 8.98 -3.01 11.87
CA GLN A 22 8.44 -2.58 13.16
C GLN A 22 9.47 -2.77 14.27
N ARG A 23 9.46 -1.89 15.27
CA ARG A 23 10.36 -1.99 16.42
C ARG A 23 9.59 -1.81 17.71
N VAL A 24 9.76 -2.75 18.63
CA VAL A 24 9.31 -2.62 20.02
C VAL A 24 10.54 -2.42 20.88
N THR A 25 10.64 -1.26 21.53
CA THR A 25 11.79 -0.90 22.34
C THR A 25 11.54 -1.09 23.83
N GLY A 26 12.59 -1.30 24.60
CA GLY A 26 12.51 -1.21 26.06
C GLY A 26 11.78 -2.39 26.73
N ILE A 27 11.84 -3.58 26.13
CA ILE A 27 11.26 -4.78 26.72
C ILE A 27 12.15 -5.23 27.88
N GLU A 28 11.65 -5.06 29.10
CA GLU A 28 12.30 -5.56 30.31
C GLU A 28 12.08 -7.07 30.45
N VAL A 29 13.16 -7.83 30.55
CA VAL A 29 13.15 -9.29 30.75
C VAL A 29 13.70 -9.59 32.13
N PRO A 30 12.86 -9.88 33.14
CA PRO A 30 13.31 -10.26 34.47
C PRO A 30 13.92 -11.66 34.47
N GLY A 31 14.90 -11.91 35.34
CA GLY A 31 15.56 -13.21 35.47
C GLY A 31 14.57 -14.36 35.69
N GLY A 32 14.72 -15.42 34.89
CA GLY A 32 13.91 -16.65 35.01
C GLY A 32 12.45 -16.56 34.55
N ASN A 33 12.01 -15.40 34.04
CA ASN A 33 10.63 -15.16 33.60
C ASN A 33 10.51 -15.18 32.08
N THR A 34 9.31 -15.49 31.60
CA THR A 34 8.92 -15.32 30.20
C THR A 34 8.15 -14.01 30.07
N VAL A 35 8.52 -13.19 29.09
CA VAL A 35 7.79 -11.99 28.71
C VAL A 35 7.21 -12.19 27.33
N GLU A 36 5.89 -12.09 27.21
CA GLU A 36 5.19 -12.19 25.94
C GLU A 36 4.80 -10.79 25.45
N LYS A 37 5.08 -10.52 24.17
CA LYS A 37 4.66 -9.31 23.46
C LYS A 37 4.01 -9.73 22.15
N THR A 38 2.80 -9.25 21.91
CA THR A 38 2.13 -9.40 20.62
C THR A 38 2.48 -8.20 19.75
N ILE A 39 3.03 -8.48 18.57
CA ILE A 39 3.31 -7.48 17.53
C ILE A 39 2.38 -7.80 16.37
N THR A 40 1.45 -6.89 16.07
CA THR A 40 0.54 -7.04 14.95
C THR A 40 1.21 -6.52 13.68
N ILE A 41 1.56 -7.45 12.79
CA ILE A 41 1.91 -7.11 11.42
C ILE A 41 0.56 -6.93 10.69
N GLY A 42 0.28 -5.71 10.23
CA GLY A 42 -0.96 -5.38 9.54
C GLY A 42 -1.25 -6.34 8.38
N THR A 43 -2.53 -6.57 8.08
CA THR A 43 -2.90 -7.29 6.85
C THR A 43 -2.92 -6.32 5.69
N LEU A 44 -2.47 -6.77 4.51
CA LEU A 44 -2.52 -5.91 3.33
C LEU A 44 -3.97 -5.64 2.94
N GLY A 45 -4.33 -4.36 2.88
CA GLY A 45 -5.54 -3.89 2.20
C GLY A 45 -5.43 -4.07 0.69
N LEU A 46 -6.55 -3.98 -0.02
CA LEU A 46 -6.65 -4.03 -1.47
C LEU A 46 -7.04 -2.64 -1.99
N LEU A 47 -6.13 -2.00 -2.72
CA LEU A 47 -6.45 -0.82 -3.52
C LEU A 47 -6.84 -1.27 -4.92
N ARG A 48 -8.05 -0.92 -5.35
CA ARG A 48 -8.60 -1.26 -6.67
C ARG A 48 -9.02 0.01 -7.40
N VAL A 49 -8.55 0.17 -8.62
CA VAL A 49 -8.96 1.24 -9.53
C VAL A 49 -9.69 0.65 -10.73
N ARG A 50 -10.86 1.20 -11.07
CA ARG A 50 -11.57 0.94 -12.32
C ARG A 50 -11.45 2.18 -13.20
N LEU A 51 -10.70 2.05 -14.29
CA LEU A 51 -10.42 3.12 -15.22
C LEU A 51 -11.41 3.06 -16.39
N ILE A 52 -11.98 4.21 -16.72
CA ILE A 52 -13.03 4.38 -17.73
C ILE A 52 -12.58 5.50 -18.69
N ALA A 53 -12.78 5.27 -19.98
CA ALA A 53 -12.70 6.31 -21.01
C ALA A 53 -13.88 6.10 -21.96
N ASP A 54 -14.56 7.18 -22.36
CA ASP A 54 -15.68 7.16 -23.31
C ASP A 54 -16.81 6.21 -22.92
N GLY A 55 -17.07 6.13 -21.61
CA GLY A 55 -18.07 5.23 -21.03
C GLY A 55 -17.71 3.74 -21.10
N LYS A 56 -16.48 3.39 -21.47
CA LYS A 56 -15.98 2.00 -21.59
C LYS A 56 -14.78 1.76 -20.67
N PRO A 57 -14.57 0.52 -20.22
CA PRO A 57 -13.36 0.18 -19.46
C PRO A 57 -12.10 0.47 -20.27
N PHE A 58 -11.18 1.24 -19.69
CA PHE A 58 -9.91 1.63 -20.30
C PHE A 58 -8.75 0.93 -19.62
N ASN A 59 -7.78 0.41 -20.40
CA ASN A 59 -6.79 -0.53 -19.89
C ASN A 59 -5.36 -0.31 -20.40
N LYS A 60 -5.13 0.81 -21.09
CA LYS A 60 -3.86 1.21 -21.65
C LYS A 60 -3.31 2.37 -20.82
N ALA A 61 -2.96 2.09 -19.58
CA ALA A 61 -2.44 3.07 -18.66
C ALA A 61 -1.49 2.41 -17.66
N ARG A 62 -0.53 3.18 -17.19
CA ARG A 62 0.26 2.90 -16.00
C ARG A 62 -0.37 3.64 -14.82
N ILE A 63 -0.52 2.95 -13.69
CA ILE A 63 -1.04 3.57 -12.46
C ILE A 63 0.01 3.39 -11.37
N GLU A 64 0.72 4.46 -11.07
CA GLU A 64 1.74 4.51 -10.03
C GLU A 64 1.11 4.84 -8.67
N VAL A 65 1.62 4.21 -7.62
CA VAL A 65 1.23 4.46 -6.24
C VAL A 65 2.39 5.12 -5.51
N TYR A 66 2.12 6.24 -4.86
CA TYR A 66 3.03 6.96 -3.98
C TYR A 66 2.49 7.00 -2.55
N ASP A 67 3.36 6.95 -1.54
CA ASP A 67 2.94 7.14 -0.15
C ASP A 67 2.83 8.64 0.22
N ASP A 68 2.52 8.93 1.48
CA ASP A 68 2.34 10.29 2.01
C ASP A 68 3.63 11.14 2.03
N TYR A 69 4.78 10.52 1.74
CA TYR A 69 6.08 11.20 1.60
C TYR A 69 6.49 11.40 0.14
N ASP A 70 5.59 11.16 -0.82
CA ASP A 70 5.87 11.17 -2.27
C ASP A 70 6.89 10.11 -2.72
N ASP A 71 7.12 9.06 -1.92
CA ASP A 71 7.96 7.95 -2.33
C ASP A 71 7.16 6.96 -3.19
N TYR A 72 7.75 6.54 -4.32
CA TYR A 72 7.18 5.50 -5.17
C TYR A 72 7.09 4.17 -4.42
N VAL A 73 5.90 3.56 -4.40
CA VAL A 73 5.63 2.30 -3.73
C VAL A 73 5.58 1.14 -4.73
N THR A 74 4.68 1.22 -5.72
CA THR A 74 4.46 0.18 -6.73
C THR A 74 3.59 0.71 -7.86
N ASP A 75 3.52 -0.03 -8.97
CA ASP A 75 2.44 0.12 -9.94
C ASP A 75 1.26 -0.78 -9.55
N LEU A 76 0.03 -0.34 -9.83
CA LEU A 76 -1.13 -1.23 -9.79
C LEU A 76 -1.06 -2.23 -10.95
N THR A 77 -1.31 -3.50 -10.65
CA THR A 77 -1.33 -4.56 -11.66
C THR A 77 -2.70 -4.62 -12.33
N ARG A 78 -2.74 -4.61 -13.66
CA ARG A 78 -3.98 -4.86 -14.40
C ARG A 78 -4.48 -6.28 -14.17
N VAL A 79 -5.72 -6.41 -13.72
CA VAL A 79 -6.36 -7.73 -13.47
C VAL A 79 -7.24 -8.14 -14.64
N ALA A 80 -8.24 -7.33 -14.98
CA ALA A 80 -9.15 -7.60 -16.08
C ALA A 80 -9.92 -6.33 -16.50
N GLY A 81 -10.28 -6.22 -17.78
CA GLY A 81 -10.92 -5.00 -18.28
C GLY A 81 -10.02 -3.79 -18.02
N GLY A 82 -10.62 -2.71 -17.52
CA GLY A 82 -9.95 -1.52 -17.00
C GLY A 82 -9.72 -1.53 -15.48
N THR A 83 -9.70 -2.71 -14.85
CA THR A 83 -9.47 -2.85 -13.41
C THR A 83 -8.00 -3.12 -13.11
N PHE A 84 -7.43 -2.34 -12.19
CA PHE A 84 -6.06 -2.41 -11.71
C PHE A 84 -6.04 -2.55 -10.18
N GLU A 85 -5.12 -3.34 -9.64
CA GLU A 85 -5.08 -3.68 -8.21
C GLU A 85 -3.66 -3.75 -7.65
N ALA A 86 -3.51 -3.40 -6.36
CA ALA A 86 -2.35 -3.74 -5.55
C ALA A 86 -2.77 -4.03 -4.11
N ARG A 87 -1.98 -4.88 -3.44
CA ARG A 87 -2.10 -5.12 -2.00
C ARG A 87 -1.06 -4.30 -1.27
N LEU A 88 -1.51 -3.44 -0.36
CA LEU A 88 -0.68 -2.45 0.31
C LEU A 88 -0.96 -2.47 1.82
N PRO A 89 0.00 -2.13 2.69
CA PRO A 89 -0.30 -1.89 4.10
C PRO A 89 -1.25 -0.72 4.28
N GLY A 90 -1.84 -0.61 5.47
CA GLY A 90 -2.59 0.58 5.83
C GLY A 90 -1.74 1.85 5.74
N GLY A 91 -2.32 2.91 5.20
CA GLY A 91 -1.66 4.18 4.95
C GLY A 91 -2.48 5.12 4.08
N THR A 92 -1.93 6.31 3.84
CA THR A 92 -2.47 7.29 2.91
C THR A 92 -1.65 7.27 1.63
N TYR A 93 -2.32 7.19 0.48
CA TYR A 93 -1.67 7.05 -0.81
C TYR A 93 -2.12 8.13 -1.81
N ARG A 94 -1.22 8.38 -2.76
CA ARG A 94 -1.47 9.16 -3.97
C ARG A 94 -1.33 8.27 -5.19
N LEU A 95 -2.19 8.45 -6.19
CA LEU A 95 -2.11 7.78 -7.48
C LEU A 95 -1.74 8.78 -8.58
N VAL A 96 -0.87 8.34 -9.47
CA VAL A 96 -0.62 8.99 -10.77
C VAL A 96 -1.05 8.02 -11.85
N ILE A 97 -2.02 8.43 -12.67
CA ILE A 97 -2.57 7.61 -13.75
C ILE A 97 -2.10 8.21 -15.07
N GLU A 98 -1.22 7.50 -15.75
CA GLU A 98 -0.63 7.88 -17.03
C GLU A 98 -1.20 7.00 -18.15
N PRO A 99 -2.13 7.53 -18.97
CA PRO A 99 -2.59 6.83 -20.16
C PRO A 99 -1.45 6.61 -21.16
N ASP A 100 -1.44 5.48 -21.86
CA ASP A 100 -0.46 5.21 -22.94
C ASP A 100 -0.67 6.15 -24.14
N ASP A 101 -1.89 6.72 -24.27
CA ASP A 101 -2.31 7.64 -25.32
C ASP A 101 -2.42 9.07 -24.74
N LEU A 102 -1.25 9.65 -24.46
CA LEU A 102 -1.13 11.04 -23.99
C LEU A 102 -1.49 12.08 -25.06
N ASP A 103 -1.78 11.65 -26.29
CA ASP A 103 -2.31 12.45 -27.40
C ASP A 103 -3.86 12.41 -27.44
N SER A 104 -4.50 11.72 -26.49
CA SER A 104 -5.97 11.72 -26.35
C SER A 104 -6.47 11.99 -24.93
N TYR A 105 -5.67 11.68 -23.89
CA TYR A 105 -6.12 11.75 -22.49
C TYR A 105 -5.10 12.44 -21.58
N ASP A 106 -5.61 13.17 -20.58
CA ASP A 106 -4.81 13.80 -19.53
C ASP A 106 -4.26 12.78 -18.52
N VAL A 107 -3.14 13.14 -17.88
CA VAL A 107 -2.65 12.46 -16.66
C VAL A 107 -3.56 12.85 -15.49
N GLU A 108 -4.08 11.85 -14.79
CA GLU A 108 -4.96 12.05 -13.63
C GLU A 108 -4.22 11.81 -12.31
N PHE A 109 -4.56 12.61 -11.30
CA PHE A 109 -4.00 12.53 -9.95
C PHE A 109 -5.11 12.28 -8.94
N ILE A 110 -4.88 11.34 -8.02
CA ILE A 110 -5.81 11.05 -6.93
C ILE A 110 -5.03 11.06 -5.63
N ASP A 111 -5.26 12.07 -4.81
CA ASP A 111 -4.58 12.26 -3.54
C ASP A 111 -5.43 11.76 -2.36
N GLY A 112 -4.77 11.49 -1.24
CA GLY A 112 -5.47 11.28 0.04
C GLY A 112 -6.28 9.99 0.10
N ILE A 113 -5.89 8.95 -0.64
CA ILE A 113 -6.54 7.64 -0.55
C ILE A 113 -6.14 7.00 0.76
N GLU A 114 -7.05 7.01 1.74
CA GLU A 114 -6.89 6.29 2.99
C GLU A 114 -7.24 4.81 2.80
N LEU A 115 -6.30 3.94 3.13
CA LEU A 115 -6.48 2.49 3.15
C LEU A 115 -6.17 1.99 4.56
N ASP A 116 -7.12 1.33 5.20
CA ASP A 116 -6.88 0.61 6.45
C ASP A 116 -6.38 -0.82 6.18
N ASP A 117 -5.68 -1.39 7.17
CA ASP A 117 -5.23 -2.78 7.12
C ASP A 117 -6.39 -3.75 6.83
N GLY A 118 -6.24 -4.57 5.80
CA GLY A 118 -7.23 -5.53 5.35
C GLY A 118 -8.48 -4.94 4.68
N GLN A 119 -8.60 -3.62 4.56
CA GLN A 119 -9.71 -2.97 3.86
C GLN A 119 -9.62 -3.19 2.35
N THR A 120 -10.75 -3.12 1.65
CA THR A 120 -10.76 -2.89 0.20
C THR A 120 -11.26 -1.48 -0.10
N VAL A 121 -10.47 -0.71 -0.85
CA VAL A 121 -10.85 0.61 -1.36
C VAL A 121 -10.99 0.51 -2.87
N GLU A 122 -12.16 0.88 -3.38
CA GLU A 122 -12.44 0.91 -4.82
C GLU A 122 -12.61 2.36 -5.30
N SER A 123 -11.83 2.76 -6.31
CA SER A 123 -11.97 4.05 -6.99
C SER A 123 -12.40 3.85 -8.43
N ASN A 124 -13.41 4.60 -8.87
CA ASN A 124 -13.80 4.67 -10.29
C ASN A 124 -13.26 5.98 -10.85
N VAL A 125 -12.45 5.89 -11.91
CA VAL A 125 -11.75 7.04 -12.49
C VAL A 125 -12.13 7.12 -13.95
N THR A 126 -12.59 8.29 -14.38
CA THR A 126 -12.85 8.58 -15.79
C THR A 126 -11.74 9.48 -16.30
N LEU A 127 -11.03 9.04 -17.33
CA LEU A 127 -10.01 9.85 -18.00
C LEU A 127 -10.68 11.04 -18.69
N ARG A 128 -10.03 12.20 -18.59
CA ARG A 128 -10.44 13.40 -19.31
C ARG A 128 -9.75 13.45 -20.67
N GLU A 129 -10.54 13.78 -21.67
CA GLU A 129 -10.08 14.08 -23.03
C GLU A 129 -9.71 15.55 -23.14
N PHE A 130 -8.97 15.88 -24.20
CA PHE A 130 -8.66 17.24 -24.61
C PHE A 130 -9.08 17.56 -26.04
#